data_AF-A0A3C0VF78-F1
#
_entry.id   AF-A0A3C0VF78-F1
#
_cell.length_a   1.000
_cell.length_b   1.000
_cell.length_c   1.000
_cell.angle_alpha   90.00
_cell.angle_beta   90.00
_cell.angle_gamma   90.00
#
_symmetry.space_group_name_H-M   'P 1'
#
loop_
_entity.id
_entity.type
_entity.pdbx_description
1 polymer ?
#
loop_
_entity_poly.entity_id
_entity_poly.type
_entity_poly.pdbx_seq_one_letter_code
_entity_poly.pdbx_strand_id
1 'polypeptide(L)'
;RSDALHRVYAREGVGSYGGILSKGLTSLPETWDATMDGYQSLNHCMLGHVIEWYYGYVAGIRQAPGGIGWKKVLIAPEPGPLAGAEAELATPAGRIVSRWRVDEGTFRLHAEIPDGVGATAVMPSGKRIALKPGSQEIEEPGRRG
;
A
#
# COMPACT_ATOMS: atom_id res chain seq x y z
N ARG A 1 5.76 -0.07 -13.28
CA ARG A 1 6.21 1.22 -12.69
C ARG A 1 5.04 1.76 -11.86
N SER A 2 5.30 2.27 -10.65
CA SER A 2 4.25 2.66 -9.70
C SER A 2 3.31 3.76 -10.21
N ASP A 3 3.87 4.72 -10.94
CA ASP A 3 3.15 5.87 -11.50
C ASP A 3 1.96 5.46 -12.38
N ALA A 4 2.12 4.38 -13.16
CA ALA A 4 1.05 3.84 -13.99
C ALA A 4 -0.08 3.24 -13.14
N LEU A 5 0.24 2.55 -12.04
CA LEU A 5 -0.75 1.96 -11.15
C LEU A 5 -1.52 3.03 -10.38
N HIS A 6 -0.83 4.07 -9.89
CA HIS A 6 -1.48 5.25 -9.32
C HIS A 6 -2.51 5.86 -10.28
N ARG A 7 -2.15 6.04 -11.56
CA ARG A 7 -3.09 6.53 -12.58
C ARG A 7 -4.25 5.56 -12.82
N VAL A 8 -3.99 4.26 -12.92
CA VAL A 8 -5.03 3.25 -13.17
C VAL A 8 -6.04 3.20 -12.03
N TYR A 9 -5.57 3.19 -10.78
CA TYR A 9 -6.45 3.07 -9.61
C TYR A 9 -7.15 4.38 -9.24
N ALA A 10 -6.61 5.53 -9.63
CA ALA A 10 -7.25 6.84 -9.47
C ALA A 10 -8.26 7.19 -10.59
N ARG A 11 -8.48 6.31 -11.58
CA ARG A 11 -9.45 6.57 -12.64
C ARG A 11 -10.87 6.65 -12.09
N GLU A 12 -11.60 7.63 -12.60
CA GLU A 12 -13.03 7.82 -12.42
C GLU A 12 -13.70 7.55 -13.78
N GLY A 13 -14.66 6.62 -13.82
CA GLY A 13 -15.36 6.25 -15.06
C GLY A 13 -15.57 4.76 -15.24
N VAL A 14 -16.24 4.38 -16.32
CA VAL A 14 -16.55 2.98 -16.65
C VAL A 14 -15.27 2.13 -16.68
N GLY A 15 -15.36 0.93 -16.13
CA GLY A 15 -14.21 0.02 -16.04
C GLY A 15 -13.17 0.37 -14.97
N SER A 16 -13.57 1.00 -13.86
CA SER A 16 -12.65 1.43 -12.79
C SER A 16 -13.27 1.36 -11.39
N TYR A 17 -12.44 1.38 -10.35
CA TYR A 17 -12.90 1.49 -8.96
C TYR A 17 -13.67 2.80 -8.72
N GLY A 18 -13.24 3.92 -9.30
CA GLY A 18 -13.99 5.18 -9.22
C GLY A 18 -15.38 5.08 -9.86
N GLY A 19 -15.51 4.32 -10.95
CA GLY A 19 -16.81 4.04 -11.58
C GLY A 19 -17.72 3.12 -10.75
N ILE A 20 -17.14 2.16 -10.03
CA ILE A 20 -17.87 1.33 -9.06
C ILE A 20 -18.40 2.23 -7.92
N LEU A 21 -17.53 3.08 -7.36
CA LEU A 21 -17.88 4.00 -6.27
C LEU A 21 -18.92 5.03 -6.70
N SER A 22 -18.82 5.60 -7.91
CA SER A 22 -19.78 6.61 -8.39
C SER A 22 -21.21 6.09 -8.55
N LYS A 23 -21.38 4.75 -8.65
CA LYS A 23 -22.68 4.08 -8.65
C LYS A 23 -23.21 3.77 -7.23
N GLY A 24 -22.51 4.17 -6.18
CA GLY A 24 -22.94 3.99 -4.79
C GLY A 24 -22.73 2.59 -4.22
N LEU A 25 -21.92 1.76 -4.87
CA LEU A 25 -21.60 0.41 -4.38
C LEU A 25 -20.68 0.47 -3.17
N THR A 26 -21.01 -0.30 -2.13
CA THR A 26 -20.22 -0.44 -0.89
C THR A 26 -19.40 -1.74 -0.85
N SER A 27 -19.50 -2.58 -1.88
CA SER A 27 -18.76 -3.81 -2.07
C SER A 27 -18.27 -3.90 -3.53
N LEU A 28 -17.31 -4.79 -3.78
CA LEU A 28 -16.80 -5.03 -5.11
C LEU A 28 -17.81 -5.85 -5.93
N PRO A 29 -18.23 -5.41 -7.13
CA PRO A 29 -19.04 -6.22 -8.02
C PRO A 29 -18.21 -7.27 -8.77
N GLU A 30 -18.88 -8.22 -9.40
CA GLU A 30 -18.28 -9.22 -10.28
C GLU A 30 -17.74 -8.62 -11.59
N THR A 31 -18.37 -7.53 -12.05
CA THR A 31 -18.03 -6.86 -13.31
C THR A 31 -17.43 -5.47 -13.07
N TRP A 32 -16.44 -5.08 -13.87
CA TRP A 32 -15.81 -3.76 -13.78
C TRP A 32 -16.75 -2.59 -14.07
N ASP A 33 -17.75 -2.83 -14.92
CA ASP A 33 -18.75 -1.82 -15.27
C ASP A 33 -19.85 -1.70 -14.22
N ALA A 34 -19.80 -2.51 -13.16
CA ALA A 34 -20.79 -2.50 -12.08
C ALA A 34 -22.22 -2.61 -12.65
N THR A 35 -22.45 -3.66 -13.45
CA THR A 35 -23.75 -3.93 -14.07
C THR A 35 -24.76 -4.31 -12.98
N MET A 36 -25.92 -3.63 -12.97
CA MET A 36 -27.00 -3.83 -11.99
C MET A 36 -28.27 -4.35 -12.68
N ASP A 37 -28.12 -5.40 -13.48
CA ASP A 37 -29.21 -6.03 -14.24
C ASP A 37 -29.91 -7.16 -13.47
N GLY A 38 -29.42 -7.49 -12.26
CA GLY A 38 -29.92 -8.57 -11.42
C GLY A 38 -29.30 -9.95 -11.69
N TYR A 39 -28.39 -10.07 -12.67
CA TYR A 39 -27.74 -11.34 -13.01
C TYR A 39 -26.32 -11.47 -12.48
N GLN A 40 -25.67 -10.36 -12.14
CA GLN A 40 -24.29 -10.32 -11.63
C GLN A 40 -24.26 -10.05 -10.14
N SER A 41 -23.28 -10.65 -9.43
CA SER A 41 -23.09 -10.31 -8.01
C SER A 41 -22.54 -8.90 -7.84
N LEU A 42 -23.09 -8.16 -6.89
CA LEU A 42 -22.55 -6.86 -6.45
C LEU A 42 -21.58 -7.00 -5.27
N ASN A 43 -21.26 -8.23 -4.86
CA ASN A 43 -20.34 -8.56 -3.77
C ASN A 43 -19.49 -9.78 -4.14
N HIS A 44 -18.36 -9.52 -4.79
CA HIS A 44 -17.46 -10.49 -5.39
C HIS A 44 -16.00 -10.04 -5.20
N CYS A 45 -15.18 -10.88 -4.57
CA CYS A 45 -13.84 -10.47 -4.10
C CYS A 45 -12.75 -10.40 -5.18
N MET A 46 -13.00 -10.89 -6.40
CA MET A 46 -11.98 -11.01 -7.45
C MET A 46 -11.40 -9.68 -7.94
N LEU A 47 -12.15 -8.58 -7.77
CA LEU A 47 -11.64 -7.23 -8.02
C LEU A 47 -10.87 -6.67 -6.80
N GLY A 48 -10.55 -7.48 -5.79
CA GLY A 48 -9.90 -7.04 -4.54
C GLY A 48 -8.38 -6.86 -4.61
N HIS A 49 -7.76 -7.17 -5.75
CA HIS A 49 -6.28 -7.13 -5.91
C HIS A 49 -5.66 -5.74 -5.65
N VAL A 50 -6.43 -4.66 -5.75
CA VAL A 50 -5.96 -3.30 -5.37
C VAL A 50 -5.52 -3.23 -3.91
N ILE A 51 -6.07 -4.06 -3.02
CA ILE A 51 -5.66 -4.13 -1.61
C ILE A 51 -4.20 -4.57 -1.49
N GLU A 52 -3.76 -5.55 -2.29
CA GLU A 52 -2.35 -5.97 -2.32
C GLU A 52 -1.45 -4.79 -2.71
N TRP A 53 -1.89 -3.97 -3.67
CA TRP A 53 -1.15 -2.78 -4.07
C TRP A 53 -1.10 -1.70 -2.99
N TYR A 54 -2.22 -1.43 -2.31
CA TYR A 54 -2.26 -0.47 -1.21
C TYR A 54 -1.32 -0.87 -0.07
N TYR A 55 -1.38 -2.12 0.38
CA TYR A 55 -0.50 -2.59 1.46
C TYR A 55 0.95 -2.71 0.99
N GLY A 56 1.17 -3.36 -0.15
CA GLY A 56 2.50 -3.73 -0.62
C GLY A 56 3.30 -2.59 -1.21
N TYR A 57 2.66 -1.57 -1.81
CA TYR A 57 3.35 -0.53 -2.56
C TYR A 57 3.04 0.87 -2.03
N VAL A 58 1.77 1.21 -1.81
CA VAL A 58 1.43 2.54 -1.25
C VAL A 58 1.93 2.67 0.18
N ALA A 59 1.55 1.75 1.07
CA ALA A 59 2.11 1.68 2.43
C ALA A 59 3.48 0.99 2.45
N GLY A 60 3.80 0.18 1.45
CA GLY A 60 5.12 -0.40 1.25
C GLY A 60 5.44 -1.63 2.09
N ILE A 61 4.47 -2.28 2.73
CA ILE A 61 4.69 -3.44 3.60
C ILE A 61 4.70 -4.71 2.74
N ARG A 62 5.88 -5.32 2.57
CA ARG A 62 6.04 -6.58 1.82
C ARG A 62 6.88 -7.57 2.57
N GLN A 63 6.61 -8.85 2.36
CA GLN A 63 7.55 -9.89 2.74
C GLN A 63 8.79 -9.77 1.84
N ALA A 64 9.98 -9.81 2.44
CA ALA A 64 11.21 -9.76 1.67
C ALA A 64 11.34 -11.01 0.77
N PRO A 65 11.91 -10.89 -0.45
CA PRO A 65 12.16 -12.04 -1.31
C PRO A 65 12.90 -13.17 -0.57
N GLY A 66 12.38 -14.39 -0.68
CA GLY A 66 12.91 -15.57 0.03
C GLY A 66 12.62 -15.60 1.54
N GLY A 67 11.87 -14.63 2.07
CA GLY A 67 11.36 -14.66 3.44
C GLY A 67 10.15 -15.58 3.57
N ILE A 68 9.94 -16.16 4.75
CA ILE A 68 8.80 -17.04 5.07
C ILE A 68 8.14 -16.54 6.37
N GLY A 69 6.81 -16.60 6.44
CA GLY A 69 6.02 -16.21 7.62
C GLY A 69 6.33 -14.82 8.18
N TRP A 70 6.61 -13.82 7.32
CA TRP A 70 6.92 -12.44 7.73
C TRP A 70 8.15 -12.28 8.63
N LYS A 71 9.06 -13.26 8.69
CA LYS A 71 10.33 -13.15 9.43
C LYS A 71 11.32 -12.16 8.81
N LYS A 72 11.15 -11.85 7.52
CA LYS A 72 11.90 -10.82 6.80
C LYS A 72 10.93 -9.89 6.07
N VAL A 73 11.04 -8.60 6.32
CA VAL A 73 10.10 -7.57 5.86
C VAL A 73 10.83 -6.47 5.10
N LEU A 74 10.20 -5.99 4.04
CA LEU A 74 10.55 -4.76 3.37
C LEU A 74 9.50 -3.71 3.70
N ILE A 75 9.97 -2.53 4.13
CA ILE A 75 9.16 -1.31 4.24
C ILE A 75 9.61 -0.39 3.12
N ALA A 76 8.91 -0.43 1.99
CA ALA A 76 9.32 0.23 0.76
C ALA A 76 8.15 0.99 0.12
N PRO A 77 7.73 2.12 0.71
CA PRO A 77 6.61 2.91 0.19
C PRO A 77 6.93 3.49 -1.19
N GLU A 78 5.91 3.54 -2.04
CA GLU A 78 5.93 4.18 -3.35
C GLU A 78 4.88 5.31 -3.38
N PRO A 79 5.23 6.51 -2.90
CA PRO A 79 4.27 7.60 -2.65
C PRO A 79 3.47 8.04 -3.87
N GLY A 80 4.10 8.03 -5.06
CA GLY A 80 3.50 8.62 -6.25
C GLY A 80 3.07 10.08 -5.99
N PRO A 81 1.83 10.47 -6.32
CA PRO A 81 1.32 11.82 -6.06
C PRO A 81 0.72 12.00 -4.65
N LEU A 82 0.67 10.96 -3.82
CA LEU A 82 0.00 11.02 -2.52
C LEU A 82 0.83 11.79 -1.49
N ALA A 83 0.16 12.55 -0.63
CA ALA A 83 0.79 13.29 0.47
C ALA A 83 1.09 12.41 1.70
N GLY A 84 0.48 11.24 1.81
CA GLY A 84 0.67 10.32 2.92
C GLY A 84 -0.11 9.04 2.77
N ALA A 85 0.28 8.01 3.51
CA ALA A 85 -0.49 6.79 3.70
C ALA A 85 -0.11 6.11 5.02
N GLU A 86 -1.03 5.32 5.55
CA GLU A 86 -0.82 4.52 6.76
C GLU A 86 -1.44 3.14 6.57
N ALA A 87 -0.71 2.11 6.96
CA ALA A 87 -1.24 0.76 7.07
C ALA A 87 -0.63 0.00 8.25
N GLU A 88 -1.45 -0.89 8.79
CA GLU A 88 -1.09 -1.87 9.80
C GLU A 88 -1.32 -3.27 9.23
N LEU A 89 -0.31 -4.14 9.35
CA LEU A 89 -0.42 -5.55 9.00
C LEU A 89 -0.22 -6.43 10.24
N ALA A 90 -1.27 -7.17 10.62
CA ALA A 90 -1.17 -8.23 11.62
C ALA A 90 -0.49 -9.46 11.00
N THR A 91 0.62 -9.89 11.59
CA THR A 91 1.35 -11.11 11.18
C THR A 91 1.48 -12.08 12.35
N PRO A 92 1.86 -13.35 12.11
CA PRO A 92 2.14 -14.30 13.18
C PRO A 92 3.26 -13.85 14.14
N ALA A 93 4.16 -12.96 13.70
CA ALA A 93 5.25 -12.44 14.52
C ALA A 93 4.86 -11.17 15.29
N GLY A 94 3.63 -10.66 15.10
CA GLY A 94 3.16 -9.40 15.65
C GLY A 94 2.80 -8.40 14.57
N ARG A 95 2.52 -7.18 15.01
CA ARG A 95 2.06 -6.09 14.16
C ARG A 95 3.23 -5.38 13.46
N ILE A 96 3.09 -5.13 12.16
CA ILE A 96 3.97 -4.26 11.39
C ILE A 96 3.19 -2.99 11.02
N VAL A 97 3.77 -1.83 11.27
CA VAL A 97 3.17 -0.53 10.89
C VAL A 97 4.08 0.17 9.88
N SER A 98 3.47 0.78 8.87
CA SER A 98 4.12 1.73 7.97
C SER A 98 3.20 2.94 7.80
N ARG A 99 3.66 4.08 8.31
CA ARG A 99 2.99 5.37 8.16
C ARG A 99 3.97 6.36 7.58
N TRP A 100 3.61 7.02 6.50
CA TRP A 100 4.48 8.03 5.92
C TRP A 100 3.70 9.27 5.48
N ARG A 101 4.42 10.39 5.40
CA ARG A 101 3.92 11.65 4.88
C ARG A 101 5.00 12.36 4.08
N VAL A 102 4.58 13.14 3.08
CA VAL A 102 5.41 14.08 2.35
C VAL A 102 4.91 15.48 2.68
N ASP A 103 5.72 16.24 3.41
CA ASP A 103 5.44 17.63 3.75
C ASP A 103 6.69 18.48 3.49
N GLU A 104 6.50 19.69 2.94
CA GLU A 104 7.59 20.65 2.69
C GLU A 104 8.79 20.09 1.89
N GLY A 105 8.54 19.10 1.02
CA GLY A 105 9.60 18.44 0.25
C GLY A 105 10.45 17.45 1.06
N THR A 106 9.97 17.02 2.23
CA THR A 106 10.56 15.98 3.09
C THR A 106 9.65 14.77 3.13
N PHE A 107 10.19 13.58 2.89
CA PHE A 107 9.49 12.32 3.12
C PHE A 107 9.83 11.82 4.52
N ARG A 108 8.82 11.54 5.34
CA ARG A 108 8.96 11.00 6.69
C ARG A 108 8.25 9.67 6.79
N LEU A 109 8.94 8.64 7.26
CA LEU A 109 8.46 7.28 7.49
C LEU A 109 8.55 6.94 8.97
N HIS A 110 7.41 6.62 9.54
CA HIS A 110 7.26 5.91 10.80
C HIS A 110 7.06 4.42 10.53
N ALA A 111 7.88 3.59 11.14
CA ALA A 111 7.79 2.14 11.04
C ALA A 111 7.84 1.47 12.41
N GLU A 112 6.94 0.53 12.65
CA GLU A 112 6.96 -0.34 13.84
C GLU A 112 7.24 -1.78 13.42
N ILE A 113 8.28 -2.37 13.99
CA ILE A 113 8.72 -3.73 13.68
C ILE A 113 8.66 -4.61 14.94
N PRO A 114 8.05 -5.80 14.90
CA PRO A 114 8.06 -6.73 16.03
C PRO A 114 9.46 -7.26 16.36
N ASP A 115 9.64 -7.74 17.59
CA ASP A 115 10.83 -8.49 17.96
C ASP A 115 11.01 -9.76 17.13
N GLY A 116 12.26 -10.08 16.80
CA GLY A 116 12.59 -11.28 16.01
C GLY A 116 12.20 -11.22 14.52
N VAL A 117 11.78 -10.05 14.02
CA VAL A 117 11.56 -9.77 12.59
C VAL A 117 12.72 -8.95 12.04
N GLY A 118 13.37 -9.45 10.98
CA GLY A 118 14.37 -8.67 10.24
C GLY A 118 13.68 -7.73 9.26
N ALA A 119 13.91 -6.42 9.36
CA ALA A 119 13.25 -5.45 8.49
C ALA A 119 14.25 -4.51 7.80
N THR A 120 13.95 -4.16 6.56
CA THR A 120 14.72 -3.17 5.78
C THR A 120 13.77 -2.14 5.19
N ALA A 121 14.00 -0.87 5.50
CA ALA A 121 13.37 0.22 4.80
C ALA A 121 14.07 0.47 3.46
N VAL A 122 13.31 0.66 2.39
CA VAL A 122 13.79 1.19 1.11
C VAL A 122 13.09 2.52 0.88
N MET A 123 13.83 3.60 1.06
CA MET A 123 13.28 4.94 0.95
C MET A 123 13.02 5.31 -0.53
N PRO A 124 12.16 6.31 -0.82
CA PRO A 124 11.90 6.77 -2.20
C PRO A 124 13.15 7.10 -3.05
N SER A 125 14.24 7.53 -2.42
CA SER A 125 15.56 7.75 -3.04
C SER A 125 16.27 6.48 -3.47
N GLY A 126 15.81 5.31 -3.01
CA GLY A 126 16.47 4.01 -3.14
C GLY A 126 17.40 3.66 -1.97
N LYS A 127 17.61 4.58 -1.01
CA LYS A 127 18.43 4.32 0.19
C LYS A 127 17.85 3.16 1.00
N ARG A 128 18.72 2.21 1.37
CA ARG A 128 18.35 1.03 2.17
C ARG A 128 18.81 1.22 3.62
N ILE A 129 17.91 1.00 4.57
CA ILE A 129 18.17 1.18 6.00
C ILE A 129 17.68 -0.06 6.74
N ALA A 130 18.55 -0.69 7.52
CA ALA A 130 18.15 -1.78 8.40
C ALA A 130 17.34 -1.21 9.58
N LEU A 131 16.15 -1.76 9.81
CA LEU A 131 15.27 -1.36 10.91
C LEU A 131 15.51 -2.25 12.11
N LYS A 132 15.53 -1.64 13.30
CA LYS A 132 15.53 -2.36 14.58
C LYS A 132 14.08 -2.71 15.00
N PRO A 133 13.87 -3.68 15.91
CA PRO A 133 12.58 -3.84 16.56
C PRO A 133 12.12 -2.57 17.28
N GLY A 134 10.80 -2.39 17.41
CA GLY A 134 10.17 -1.20 17.97
C GLY A 134 9.85 -0.13 16.93
N SER A 135 9.55 1.07 17.42
CA SER A 135 9.16 2.24 16.63
C SER A 135 10.37 3.04 16.18
N GLN A 136 10.43 3.39 14.89
CA GLN A 136 11.48 4.23 14.31
C GLN A 136 10.88 5.29 13.38
N GLU A 137 11.48 6.47 13.39
CA GLU A 137 11.22 7.56 12.45
C GLU A 137 12.44 7.72 11.55
N ILE A 138 12.21 7.82 10.25
CA ILE A 138 13.24 7.98 9.22
C ILE A 138 12.78 9.05 8.26
N GLU A 139 13.67 9.95 7.89
CA GLU A 139 13.38 10.99 6.92
C GLU A 139 14.43 11.08 5.83
N GLU A 140 14.00 11.59 4.69
CA GLU A 140 14.87 11.99 3.59
C GLU A 140 14.24 13.13 2.79
N PRO A 141 15.03 13.85 1.97
CA PRO A 141 14.45 14.74 0.98
C PRO A 141 13.47 13.99 0.08
N GLY A 142 12.26 14.54 -0.05
CA GLY A 142 11.23 14.02 -0.93
C GLY A 142 11.67 14.08 -2.39
N ARG A 143 11.29 13.06 -3.16
CA ARG A 143 11.59 13.02 -4.60
C ARG A 143 10.77 14.11 -5.29
N ARG A 144 11.44 15.09 -5.92
CA ARG A 144 10.75 15.99 -6.86
C ARG A 144 10.31 15.14 -8.06
N GLY A 145 9.01 15.16 -8.35
CA GLY A 145 8.43 14.51 -9.52
C GLY A 145 8.97 15.06 -10.83
#